data_AF-A0A7Y2AZ46-F1
#
_entry.id   AF-A0A7Y2AZ46-F1
#
_cell.length_a   1.000
_cell.length_b   1.000
_cell.length_c   1.000
_cell.angle_alpha   90.00
_cell.angle_beta   90.00
_cell.angle_gamma   90.00
#
_symmetry.space_group_name_H-M   'P 1'
#
loop_
_entity.id
_entity.type
_entity.pdbx_description
1 polymer ?
#
loop_
_entity_poly.entity_id
_entity_poly.type
_entity_poly.pdbx_seq_one_letter_code
_entity_poly.pdbx_strand_id
1 'polypeptide(L)'
;IVPFHGQGMNAAFEDCVAFMDCIEDPGREWREVFADFQQRRVDNANAIADMALENYGIMRESVRNPRFLLRKALEHELERRHPGHFVARYSMVMFHLIPYAEAYRRGQVQDQILERLLDGIDTIEAVDYAHAERLINDQLTVFSD
;
A
#
# COMPACT_ATOMS: atom_id res chain seq x y z
N ILE A 1 8.01 1.75 -14.72
CA ILE A 1 7.65 2.59 -13.55
C ILE A 1 8.77 3.56 -13.23
N VAL A 2 8.50 4.68 -12.56
CA VAL A 2 9.55 5.61 -12.08
C VAL A 2 10.34 5.00 -10.91
N PRO A 3 11.63 5.34 -10.70
CA PRO A 3 12.49 4.63 -9.75
C PRO A 3 12.30 5.06 -8.28
N PHE A 4 11.29 5.87 -7.97
CA PHE A 4 11.15 6.47 -6.64
C PHE A 4 10.66 5.52 -5.55
N HIS A 5 10.14 4.33 -5.89
CA HIS A 5 9.85 3.29 -4.90
C HIS A 5 10.90 2.17 -4.86
N GLY A 6 11.86 2.15 -5.78
CA GLY A 6 12.88 1.09 -5.86
C GLY A 6 12.35 -0.30 -6.24
N GLN A 7 11.09 -0.43 -6.67
CA GLN A 7 10.43 -1.73 -6.86
C GLN A 7 10.48 -2.30 -8.29
N GLY A 8 11.13 -1.61 -9.23
CA GLY A 8 11.12 -2.04 -10.64
C GLY A 8 11.69 -3.45 -10.87
N MET A 9 12.80 -3.78 -10.19
CA MET A 9 13.41 -5.10 -10.26
C MET A 9 12.58 -6.17 -9.54
N ASN A 10 12.08 -5.87 -8.34
CA ASN A 10 11.29 -6.83 -7.56
C ASN A 10 9.99 -7.18 -8.27
N ALA A 11 9.27 -6.18 -8.79
CA ALA A 11 8.06 -6.39 -9.58
C ALA A 11 8.32 -7.25 -10.81
N ALA A 12 9.45 -7.04 -11.50
CA ALA A 12 9.84 -7.88 -12.64
C ALA A 12 10.13 -9.34 -12.24
N PHE A 13 10.72 -9.57 -11.06
CA PHE A 13 10.92 -10.94 -10.57
C PHE A 13 9.61 -11.61 -10.15
N GLU A 14 8.70 -10.88 -9.51
CA GLU A 14 7.35 -11.40 -9.25
C GLU A 14 6.60 -11.73 -10.56
N ASP A 15 6.76 -10.92 -11.60
CA ASP A 15 6.18 -11.18 -12.92
C ASP A 15 6.73 -12.48 -13.53
N CYS A 16 8.03 -12.73 -13.42
CA CYS A 16 8.63 -14.00 -13.86
C CYS A 16 8.03 -15.21 -13.12
N VAL A 17 7.84 -15.11 -11.79
CA VAL A 17 7.21 -16.17 -11.00
C VAL A 17 5.77 -16.40 -11.46
N ALA A 18 4.96 -15.34 -11.54
CA ALA A 18 3.58 -15.45 -11.96
C ALA A 18 3.42 -15.98 -13.40
N PHE A 19 4.37 -15.66 -14.29
CA PHE A 19 4.38 -16.20 -15.64
C PHE A 19 4.74 -17.69 -15.67
N MET A 20 5.71 -18.11 -14.85
CA MET A 20 6.05 -19.53 -14.69
C MET A 20 4.82 -20.35 -14.24
N ASP A 21 4.05 -19.83 -13.28
CA ASP A 21 2.81 -20.46 -12.83
C ASP A 21 1.74 -20.58 -13.95
N CYS A 22 1.76 -19.66 -14.92
CA CYS A 22 0.80 -19.69 -16.04
C CYS A 22 1.16 -20.74 -17.10
N ILE A 23 2.43 -21.13 -17.21
CA ILE A 23 2.94 -22.09 -18.22
C ILE A 23 3.13 -23.52 -17.68
N GLU A 24 2.74 -23.80 -16.44
CA GLU A 24 2.88 -25.13 -15.84
C GLU A 24 2.11 -26.22 -16.59
N ASP A 25 0.99 -25.88 -17.23
CA ASP A 25 0.22 -26.80 -18.06
C ASP A 25 0.69 -26.74 -19.54
N PRO A 26 1.41 -27.76 -20.03
CA PRO A 26 1.99 -27.77 -21.37
C PRO A 26 0.94 -27.87 -22.49
N GLY A 27 -0.33 -28.13 -22.17
CA GLY A 27 -1.43 -28.21 -23.14
C GLY A 27 -2.13 -26.88 -23.42
N ARG A 28 -1.79 -25.80 -22.69
CA ARG A 28 -2.46 -24.51 -22.84
C ARG A 28 -2.00 -23.75 -24.07
N GLU A 29 -2.96 -23.16 -24.77
CA GLU A 29 -2.69 -22.22 -25.85
C GLU A 29 -2.04 -20.94 -25.29
N TRP A 30 -0.99 -20.46 -25.95
CA TRP A 30 -0.25 -19.26 -25.52
C TRP A 30 -1.15 -18.04 -25.33
N ARG A 31 -2.22 -17.93 -26.13
CA ARG A 31 -3.20 -16.85 -26.00
C ARG A 31 -3.86 -16.83 -24.62
N GLU A 32 -4.18 -17.99 -24.08
CA GLU A 32 -4.81 -18.14 -22.77
C GLU A 32 -3.79 -17.89 -21.66
N VAL A 33 -2.56 -18.39 -21.81
CA VAL A 33 -1.44 -18.11 -20.89
C VAL A 33 -1.23 -16.61 -20.73
N PHE A 34 -1.14 -15.86 -21.83
CA PHE A 34 -0.95 -14.41 -21.77
C PHE A 34 -2.16 -13.67 -21.19
N ALA A 35 -3.38 -14.12 -21.49
CA ALA A 35 -4.60 -13.53 -20.92
C ALA A 35 -4.63 -13.70 -19.39
N ASP A 36 -4.33 -14.90 -18.89
CA ASP A 36 -4.27 -15.17 -17.46
C ASP A 36 -3.15 -14.38 -16.77
N PHE A 37 -1.95 -14.38 -17.35
CA PHE A 37 -0.81 -13.64 -16.82
C PHE A 37 -1.15 -12.15 -16.71
N GLN A 38 -1.71 -11.57 -17.77
CA GLN A 38 -2.14 -10.17 -17.78
C GLN A 38 -3.19 -9.91 -16.69
N GLN A 39 -4.21 -10.77 -16.57
CA GLN A 39 -5.25 -10.62 -15.55
C GLN A 39 -4.68 -10.67 -14.12
N ARG A 40 -3.68 -11.52 -13.87
CA ARG A 40 -3.04 -11.65 -12.55
C ARG A 40 -2.13 -10.47 -12.20
N ARG A 41 -1.49 -9.83 -13.18
CA ARG A 41 -0.40 -8.87 -12.93
C ARG A 41 -0.74 -7.41 -13.24
N VAL A 42 -1.71 -7.12 -14.12
CA VAL A 42 -1.99 -5.73 -14.56
C VAL A 42 -2.32 -4.80 -13.39
N ASP A 43 -3.15 -5.23 -12.45
CA ASP A 43 -3.54 -4.40 -11.30
C ASP A 43 -2.35 -4.15 -10.36
N ASN A 44 -1.51 -5.16 -10.16
CA ASN A 44 -0.30 -5.03 -9.35
C ASN A 44 0.74 -4.10 -9.99
N ALA A 45 0.94 -4.23 -11.31
CA ALA A 45 1.86 -3.40 -12.07
C ALA A 45 1.42 -1.92 -12.08
N ASN A 46 0.11 -1.67 -12.23
CA ASN A 46 -0.45 -0.32 -12.13
C ASN A 46 -0.31 0.24 -10.71
N ALA A 47 -0.68 -0.54 -9.69
CA ALA A 47 -0.60 -0.10 -8.30
C ALA A 47 0.83 0.29 -7.89
N ILE A 48 1.85 -0.49 -8.25
CA ILE A 48 3.24 -0.11 -7.92
C ILE A 48 3.74 1.07 -8.75
N ALA A 49 3.24 1.26 -9.97
CA ALA A 49 3.54 2.45 -10.77
C ALA A 49 2.99 3.72 -10.10
N ASP A 50 1.74 3.69 -9.64
CA ASP A 50 1.07 4.80 -8.97
C ASP A 50 1.73 5.09 -7.62
N MET A 51 1.98 4.07 -6.80
CA MET A 51 2.71 4.23 -5.54
C MET A 51 4.11 4.83 -5.75
N ALA A 52 4.78 4.51 -6.84
CA ALA A 52 6.08 5.11 -7.15
C ALA A 52 5.98 6.60 -7.52
N LEU A 53 4.89 7.03 -8.18
CA LEU A 53 4.63 8.45 -8.42
C LEU A 53 4.25 9.19 -7.14
N GLU A 54 3.45 8.57 -6.27
CA GLU A 54 3.11 9.13 -4.96
C GLU A 54 4.37 9.31 -4.09
N ASN A 55 5.26 8.32 -4.07
CA ASN A 55 6.50 8.42 -3.30
C ASN A 55 7.43 9.54 -3.80
N TYR A 56 7.42 9.83 -5.10
CA TYR A 56 8.12 11.02 -5.62
C TYR A 56 7.59 12.32 -4.98
N GLY A 57 6.27 12.45 -4.86
CA GLY A 57 5.64 13.59 -4.20
C GLY A 57 6.10 13.72 -2.74
N ILE A 58 6.06 12.61 -1.99
CA ILE A 58 6.51 12.55 -0.59
C ILE A 58 7.99 12.94 -0.46
N MET A 59 8.86 12.42 -1.32
CA MET A 59 10.30 12.74 -1.30
C MET A 59 10.60 14.19 -1.69
N ARG A 60 9.74 14.81 -2.51
CA ARG A 60 9.86 16.20 -2.92
C ARG A 60 9.30 17.17 -1.88
N GLU A 61 8.31 16.73 -1.11
CA GLU A 61 7.65 17.58 -0.12
C GLU A 61 8.61 18.00 1.00
N SER A 62 8.45 19.24 1.48
CA SER A 62 9.28 19.74 2.56
C SER A 62 8.90 19.04 3.86
N VAL A 63 9.84 18.30 4.45
CA VAL A 63 9.74 17.73 5.81
C VAL A 63 9.52 18.78 6.92
N ARG A 64 9.45 20.07 6.54
CA ARG A 64 9.12 21.19 7.43
C ARG A 64 7.64 21.57 7.40
N ASN A 65 6.81 20.91 6.58
CA ASN A 65 5.36 21.12 6.55
C ASN A 65 4.72 20.58 7.85
N PRO A 66 4.13 21.43 8.72
CA PRO A 66 3.56 20.99 9.98
C PRO A 66 2.43 19.97 9.82
N ARG A 67 1.60 20.09 8.77
CA ARG A 67 0.53 19.12 8.51
C ARG A 67 1.08 17.76 8.09
N PHE A 68 2.14 17.73 7.30
CA PHE A 68 2.83 16.50 6.95
C PHE A 68 3.40 15.82 8.20
N LEU A 69 4.04 16.58 9.09
CA LEU A 69 4.58 16.06 10.36
C LEU A 69 3.48 15.52 11.27
N LEU A 70 2.36 16.23 11.40
CA LEU A 70 1.21 15.77 12.19
C LEU A 70 0.63 14.47 11.62
N ARG A 71 0.47 14.38 10.29
CA ARG A 71 0.03 13.16 9.62
C ARG A 71 0.98 11.99 9.91
N LYS A 72 2.30 12.19 9.79
CA LYS A 72 3.30 11.15 10.09
C LYS A 72 3.31 10.74 11.56
N ALA A 73 3.11 11.68 12.48
CA ALA A 73 2.97 11.36 13.89
C ALA A 73 1.73 10.48 14.16
N LEU A 74 0.60 10.80 13.51
CA LEU A 74 -0.61 10.00 13.62
C LEU A 74 -0.46 8.61 12.99
N GLU A 75 0.12 8.51 11.79
CA GLU A 75 0.43 7.22 11.15
C GLU A 75 1.19 6.29 12.11
N HIS A 76 2.26 6.80 12.73
CA HIS A 76 3.09 6.04 13.65
C HIS A 76 2.33 5.62 14.92
N GLU A 77 1.51 6.52 15.47
CA GLU A 77 0.74 6.22 16.68
C GLU A 77 -0.39 5.22 16.42
N LEU A 78 -1.04 5.26 15.26
CA LEU A 78 -2.04 4.26 14.86
C LEU A 78 -1.41 2.89 14.63
N GLU A 79 -0.24 2.82 13.98
CA GLU A 79 0.51 1.57 13.82
C GLU A 79 0.88 0.95 15.18
N ARG A 80 1.34 1.77 16.12
CA ARG A 80 1.68 1.33 17.49
C ARG A 80 0.46 0.82 18.26
N ARG A 81 -0.71 1.45 18.10
CA ARG A 81 -1.94 1.10 18.82
C ARG A 81 -2.70 -0.07 18.21
N HIS A 82 -2.58 -0.26 16.90
CA HIS A 82 -3.33 -1.27 16.15
C HIS A 82 -2.38 -2.20 15.38
N PRO A 83 -1.47 -2.91 16.10
CA PRO A 83 -0.55 -3.84 15.47
C PRO A 83 -1.34 -4.92 14.71
N GLY A 84 -0.86 -5.25 13.52
CA GLY A 84 -1.51 -6.23 12.66
C GLY A 84 -2.83 -5.75 12.04
N HIS A 85 -3.21 -4.47 12.13
CA HIS A 85 -4.32 -3.91 11.36
C HIS A 85 -3.86 -2.69 10.55
N PHE A 86 -3.25 -1.73 11.24
CA PHE A 86 -2.71 -0.50 10.64
C PHE A 86 -1.21 -0.66 10.40
N VAL A 87 -0.84 -1.34 9.31
CA VAL A 87 0.57 -1.55 8.92
C VAL A 87 0.98 -0.47 7.92
N ALA A 88 2.13 0.18 8.13
CA ALA A 88 2.58 1.21 7.20
C ALA A 88 2.68 0.68 5.76
N ARG A 89 2.14 1.43 4.78
CA ARG A 89 2.17 1.02 3.35
C ARG A 89 3.58 0.74 2.84
N TYR A 90 4.56 1.52 3.29
CA TYR A 90 5.96 1.26 2.96
C TYR A 90 6.40 -0.14 3.44
N SER A 91 6.01 -0.55 4.65
CA SER A 91 6.29 -1.89 5.16
C SER A 91 5.64 -2.96 4.29
N MET A 92 4.33 -2.80 4.01
CA MET A 92 3.55 -3.70 3.14
C MET A 92 4.22 -3.96 1.79
N VAL A 93 4.83 -2.94 1.18
CA VAL A 93 5.46 -3.06 -0.14
C VAL A 93 6.91 -3.57 -0.07
N MET A 94 7.65 -3.26 0.99
CA MET A 94 9.10 -3.53 1.06
C MET A 94 9.45 -4.85 1.73
N PHE A 95 8.60 -5.33 2.65
CA PHE A 95 8.96 -6.43 3.56
C PHE A 95 7.98 -7.60 3.52
N HIS A 96 6.95 -7.51 2.67
CA HIS A 96 5.87 -8.48 2.58
C HIS A 96 5.57 -8.83 1.12
N LEU A 97 4.89 -9.96 0.89
CA LEU A 97 4.55 -10.48 -0.44
C LEU A 97 3.07 -10.32 -0.79
N ILE A 98 2.33 -9.50 -0.04
CA ILE A 98 0.95 -9.18 -0.41
C ILE A 98 0.93 -8.53 -1.80
N PRO A 99 -0.13 -8.75 -2.61
CA PRO A 99 -0.23 -8.11 -3.91
C PRO A 99 -0.13 -6.59 -3.81
N TYR A 100 0.65 -5.94 -4.69
CA TYR A 100 0.75 -4.47 -4.72
C TYR A 100 -0.61 -3.77 -4.81
N ALA A 101 -1.57 -4.36 -5.52
CA ALA A 101 -2.93 -3.84 -5.60
C ALA A 101 -3.63 -3.84 -4.23
N GLU A 102 -3.40 -4.86 -3.41
CA GLU A 102 -3.93 -4.93 -2.03
C GLU A 102 -3.20 -3.94 -1.11
N ALA A 103 -1.86 -3.85 -1.19
CA ALA A 103 -1.09 -2.84 -0.46
C ALA A 103 -1.59 -1.42 -0.77
N TYR A 104 -1.88 -1.15 -2.05
CA TYR A 104 -2.41 0.13 -2.51
C TYR A 104 -3.80 0.41 -1.96
N ARG A 105 -4.72 -0.55 -2.09
CA ARG A 105 -6.10 -0.45 -1.58
C ARG A 105 -6.14 -0.23 -0.07
N ARG A 106 -5.36 -1.01 0.70
CA ARG A 106 -5.24 -0.83 2.16
C ARG A 106 -4.69 0.55 2.49
N GLY A 107 -3.66 0.99 1.78
CA GLY A 107 -3.11 2.34 1.89
C GLY A 107 -4.14 3.45 1.70
N GLN A 108 -4.99 3.34 0.68
CA GLN A 108 -6.05 4.32 0.43
C GLN A 108 -7.07 4.37 1.58
N VAL A 109 -7.41 3.22 2.18
CA VAL A 109 -8.27 3.17 3.36
C VAL A 109 -7.58 3.85 4.56
N GLN A 110 -6.29 3.56 4.79
CA GLN A 110 -5.51 4.23 5.83
C GLN A 110 -5.46 5.74 5.61
N ASP A 111 -5.26 6.19 4.37
CA ASP A 111 -5.21 7.61 4.02
C ASP A 111 -6.54 8.31 4.33
N GLN A 112 -7.67 7.67 4.04
CA GLN A 112 -9.01 8.18 4.38
C GLN A 112 -9.26 8.24 5.89
N ILE A 113 -8.78 7.24 6.64
CA ILE A 113 -8.86 7.23 8.10
C ILE A 113 -8.07 8.42 8.67
N LEU A 114 -6.83 8.62 8.20
CA LEU A 114 -5.99 9.74 8.62
C LEU A 114 -6.63 11.08 8.31
N GLU A 115 -7.19 11.26 7.11
CA GLU A 115 -7.88 12.50 6.73
C GLU A 115 -9.06 12.81 7.65
N ARG A 116 -9.89 11.81 7.99
CA ARG A 116 -11.01 11.99 8.92
C ARG A 116 -10.57 12.35 10.32
N LEU A 117 -9.52 11.71 10.82
CA LEU A 117 -9.01 11.95 12.16
C LEU A 117 -8.28 13.29 12.28
N LEU A 118 -7.68 13.78 11.20
CA LEU A 118 -6.98 15.06 11.13
C LEU A 118 -7.88 16.25 10.78
N ASP A 119 -9.16 16.01 10.45
CA ASP A 119 -10.08 17.09 10.10
C ASP A 119 -10.34 17.99 11.31
N GLY A 120 -10.10 19.30 11.12
CA GLY A 120 -10.29 20.31 12.16
C GLY A 120 -9.32 20.25 13.35
N ILE A 121 -8.27 19.41 13.31
CA ILE A 121 -7.27 19.32 14.39
C ILE A 121 -5.85 19.66 13.89
N ASP A 122 -5.07 20.27 14.76
CA ASP A 122 -3.68 20.68 14.47
C ASP A 122 -2.65 20.06 15.43
N THR A 123 -3.07 19.24 16.40
CA THR A 123 -2.18 18.55 17.34
C THR A 123 -2.58 17.09 17.54
N ILE A 124 -1.61 16.26 17.91
CA ILE A 124 -1.79 14.81 18.05
C ILE A 124 -2.62 14.45 19.30
N GLU A 125 -2.62 15.32 20.30
CA GLU A 125 -3.38 15.18 21.55
C GLU A 125 -4.89 15.37 21.34
N ALA A 126 -5.28 16.09 20.29
CA ALA A 126 -6.68 16.34 19.95
C ALA A 126 -7.34 15.17 19.20
N VAL A 127 -6.58 14.14 18.82
CA VAL A 127 -7.08 12.97 18.10
C VAL A 127 -8.02 12.14 18.98
N ASP A 128 -9.22 11.86 18.49
CA ASP A 128 -10.13 10.88 19.09
C ASP A 128 -9.69 9.45 18.73
N TYR A 129 -8.87 8.85 19.60
CA TYR A 129 -8.40 7.47 19.40
C TYR A 129 -9.50 6.41 19.55
N ALA A 130 -10.60 6.70 20.28
CA ALA A 130 -11.71 5.78 20.33
C ALA A 130 -12.47 5.77 18.99
N HIS A 131 -12.56 6.93 18.34
CA HIS A 131 -13.05 6.99 16.96
C HIS A 131 -12.11 6.30 15.98
N ALA A 132 -10.79 6.51 16.12
CA ALA A 132 -9.79 5.83 15.30
C ALA A 132 -9.92 4.30 15.38
N GLU A 133 -10.07 3.75 16.60
CA GLU A 133 -10.26 2.31 16.81
C GLU A 133 -11.49 1.77 16.08
N ARG A 134 -12.63 2.46 16.16
CA ARG A 134 -13.84 2.07 15.41
C ARG A 134 -13.59 2.09 13.90
N LEU A 135 -13.01 3.17 13.38
CA LEU A 135 -12.73 3.29 11.94
C LEU A 135 -11.79 2.19 11.44
N ILE A 136 -10.79 1.82 12.23
CA ILE A 136 -9.81 0.77 11.89
C ILE A 136 -10.49 -0.60 11.91
N ASN A 137 -11.22 -0.94 12.98
CA ASN A 137 -11.88 -2.23 13.09
C ASN A 137 -12.96 -2.44 12.02
N ASP A 138 -13.63 -1.36 11.60
CA ASP A 138 -14.70 -1.42 10.59
C ASP A 138 -14.16 -1.54 9.16
N GLN A 139 -12.97 -0.99 8.87
CA GLN A 139 -12.48 -0.81 7.49
C GLN A 139 -11.19 -1.56 7.15
N LEU A 140 -10.40 -1.96 8.16
CA LEU A 140 -9.16 -2.70 7.99
C LEU A 140 -9.29 -4.07 8.63
N THR A 141 -9.21 -5.10 7.79
CA THR A 141 -9.07 -6.48 8.25
C THR A 141 -7.70 -6.70 8.89
N VAL A 142 -7.57 -7.75 9.71
CA VAL A 142 -6.27 -8.23 10.19
C VAL A 142 -5.32 -8.41 8.99
N PHE A 143 -4.14 -7.83 9.11
CA PHE A 143 -3.05 -7.97 8.18
C PHE A 143 -2.50 -9.38 8.28
N SER A 144 -2.53 -10.11 7.17
CA SER A 144 -1.92 -11.42 7.01
C SER A 144 -1.14 -11.41 5.70
N ASP A 145 0.13 -11.79 5.79
CA ASP A 145 0.95 -12.13 4.63
C ASP A 145 0.76 -13.57 4.19
#